data_AF-A0A933R8C8-F1
#
_entry.id   AF-A0A933R8C8-F1
#
_cell.length_a   1.000
_cell.length_b   1.000
_cell.length_c   1.000
_cell.angle_alpha   90.00
_cell.angle_beta   90.00
_cell.angle_gamma   90.00
#
_symmetry.space_group_name_H-M   'P 1'
#
loop_
_entity.id
_entity.type
_entity.pdbx_description
1 polymer ?
#
loop_
_entity_poly.entity_id
_entity_poly.type
_entity_poly.pdbx_seq_one_letter_code
_entity_poly.pdbx_strand_id
1 'polypeptide(L)'
;ILDWETARIGDPMEDLAWPCQRMWRFREDQHTAAGMASIATLRDAYVEAGGAWDDDRFEWWRVLGTVRWGMSLAGQARQHLDGSFPSIVMAASGRRVPELEYDTLLLLRDR
;
A
#
# COMPACT_ATOMS: atom_id res chain seq x y z
N ILE A 1 14.88 5.31 -9.97
CA ILE A 1 13.41 5.33 -9.84
C ILE A 1 12.81 4.98 -11.21
N LEU A 2 11.93 3.99 -11.27
CA LEU A 2 11.28 3.47 -12.49
C LEU A 2 9.75 3.49 -12.29
N ASP A 3 9.00 3.09 -13.32
CA ASP A 3 7.54 2.88 -13.26
C ASP A 3 6.72 4.15 -12.92
N TRP A 4 6.84 5.17 -13.78
CA TRP A 4 6.25 6.50 -13.58
C TRP A 4 4.78 6.64 -14.04
N GLU A 5 4.11 5.55 -14.42
CA GLU A 5 2.77 5.59 -15.02
C GLU A 5 1.67 6.12 -14.08
N THR A 6 1.93 6.15 -12.77
CA THR A 6 1.02 6.65 -11.73
C THR A 6 1.48 7.95 -11.07
N ALA A 7 2.58 8.54 -11.55
CA ALA A 7 3.16 9.74 -10.97
C ALA A 7 2.23 10.96 -11.12
N ARG A 8 2.08 11.71 -10.03
CA ARG A 8 1.22 12.91 -9.99
C ARG A 8 1.63 13.86 -8.86
N ILE A 9 1.18 15.10 -8.94
CA ILE A 9 1.27 16.05 -7.83
C ILE A 9 0.19 15.66 -6.81
N GLY A 10 0.60 15.44 -5.56
CA GLY A 10 -0.29 14.93 -4.50
C GLY A 10 0.24 15.17 -3.09
N ASP A 11 -0.40 14.54 -2.12
CA ASP A 11 0.03 14.57 -0.72
C ASP A 11 1.26 13.66 -0.55
N PRO A 12 2.42 14.18 -0.07
CA PRO A 12 3.61 13.36 0.13
C PRO A 12 3.41 12.18 1.09
N MET A 13 2.44 12.28 2.01
CA MET A 13 2.13 11.17 2.92
C MET A 13 1.55 9.96 2.19
N GLU A 14 0.93 10.15 1.02
CA GLU A 14 0.50 9.04 0.17
C GLU A 14 1.68 8.19 -0.32
N ASP A 15 2.73 8.87 -0.81
CA ASP A 15 3.93 8.20 -1.32
C ASP A 15 4.70 7.48 -0.21
N LEU A 16 4.76 8.05 1.00
CA LEU A 16 5.41 7.41 2.15
C LEU A 16 4.59 6.26 2.73
N ALA A 17 3.27 6.36 2.71
CA ALA A 17 2.38 5.30 3.20
C ALA A 17 2.37 4.08 2.27
N TRP A 18 2.55 4.28 0.96
CA TRP A 18 2.54 3.20 -0.04
C TRP A 18 3.47 2.04 0.32
N PRO A 19 4.80 2.21 0.50
CA PRO A 19 5.70 1.11 0.87
C PRO A 19 5.47 0.58 2.29
N CYS A 20 4.65 1.25 3.11
CA CYS A 20 4.35 0.82 4.48
C CYS A 20 3.15 -0.12 4.58
N GLN A 21 2.43 -0.35 3.48
CA GLN A 21 1.39 -1.38 3.43
C GLN A 21 2.01 -2.77 3.66
N ARG A 22 1.31 -3.62 4.41
CA ARG A 22 1.85 -4.92 4.84
C ARG A 22 2.26 -5.82 3.69
N MET A 23 1.56 -5.76 2.57
CA MET A 23 1.88 -6.54 1.38
C MET A 23 3.27 -6.29 0.79
N TRP A 24 3.88 -5.12 1.05
CA TRP A 24 5.21 -4.75 0.58
C TRP A 24 6.31 -5.11 1.56
N ARG A 25 5.97 -5.72 2.69
CA ARG A 25 6.94 -6.19 3.68
C ARG A 25 7.56 -7.53 3.33
N PHE A 26 7.03 -8.23 2.32
CA PHE A 26 7.52 -9.56 1.91
C PHE A 26 7.64 -10.55 3.08
N ARG A 27 6.62 -10.56 3.97
CA ARG A 27 6.52 -11.34 5.21
C ARG A 27 7.39 -10.87 6.37
N GLU A 28 8.13 -9.79 6.19
CA GLU A 28 8.90 -9.16 7.26
C GLU A 28 8.01 -8.21 8.08
N ASP A 29 7.02 -8.77 8.77
CA ASP A 29 5.96 -7.99 9.43
C ASP A 29 6.50 -7.02 10.51
N GLN A 30 7.68 -7.31 11.07
CA GLN A 30 8.36 -6.45 12.06
C GLN A 30 9.05 -5.22 11.43
N HIS A 31 9.36 -5.25 10.13
CA HIS A 31 9.88 -4.10 9.40
C HIS A 31 8.76 -3.42 8.61
N THR A 32 8.11 -2.47 9.28
CA THR A 32 6.85 -1.89 8.81
C THR A 32 6.96 -1.03 7.56
N ALA A 33 8.16 -0.57 7.19
CA ALA A 33 8.45 0.18 5.96
C ALA A 33 9.23 -0.71 4.97
N ALA A 34 8.58 -1.10 3.88
CA ALA A 34 9.12 -1.92 2.79
C ALA A 34 9.80 -3.25 3.20
N GLY A 35 9.56 -3.76 4.42
CA GLY A 35 10.28 -4.92 4.94
C GLY A 35 11.75 -4.63 5.32
N MET A 36 12.16 -3.36 5.36
CA MET A 36 13.56 -2.95 5.56
C MET A 36 13.79 -2.14 6.84
N ALA A 37 12.80 -1.37 7.28
CA ALA A 37 12.93 -0.46 8.42
C ALA A 37 11.61 -0.27 9.17
N SER A 38 11.66 0.44 10.30
CA SER A 38 10.46 0.90 11.00
C SER A 38 9.88 2.16 10.34
N ILE A 39 8.59 2.44 10.57
CA ILE A 39 7.96 3.71 10.14
C ILE A 39 8.65 4.92 10.82
N ALA A 40 9.07 4.79 12.07
CA ALA A 40 9.80 5.86 12.76
C ALA A 40 11.11 6.19 12.06
N THR A 41 11.87 5.18 11.65
CA THR A 41 13.11 5.36 10.87
C THR A 41 12.84 6.06 9.53
N LEU A 42 11.77 5.67 8.82
CA LEU A 42 11.37 6.34 7.57
C LEU A 42 11.01 7.81 7.81
N ARG A 43 10.19 8.09 8.82
CA ARG A 43 9.79 9.44 9.20
C ARG A 43 11.00 10.31 9.51
N ASP A 44 11.88 9.82 10.39
CA ASP A 44 13.02 10.61 10.87
C ASP A 44 13.97 10.95 9.71
N ALA A 45 14.24 9.98 8.82
CA ALA A 45 15.04 10.20 7.62
C ALA A 45 14.35 11.17 6.63
N TYR A 46 13.03 11.10 6.46
CA TYR A 46 12.28 11.99 5.60
C TYR A 46 12.31 13.45 6.10
N VAL A 47 12.17 13.64 7.41
CA VAL A 47 12.25 14.96 8.05
C VAL A 47 13.67 15.52 8.00
N GLU A 48 14.70 14.69 8.24
CA GLU A 48 16.10 15.09 8.11
C GLU A 48 16.44 15.55 6.69
N ALA A 49 15.85 14.91 5.68
CA ALA A 49 15.97 15.29 4.27
C ALA A 49 15.18 16.55 3.89
N GLY A 50 14.48 17.20 4.83
CA GLY A 50 13.72 18.45 4.63
C GLY A 50 12.23 18.26 4.33
N GLY A 51 11.71 17.03 4.43
CA GLY A 51 10.30 16.73 4.29
C GLY A 51 9.46 17.16 5.50
N ALA A 52 8.19 17.47 5.28
CA ALA A 52 7.23 17.73 6.36
C ALA A 52 6.39 16.47 6.61
N TRP A 53 6.40 15.98 7.86
CA TRP A 53 5.63 14.81 8.26
C TRP A 53 4.31 15.22 8.94
N ASP A 54 3.25 14.48 8.65
CA ASP A 54 1.92 14.64 9.25
C ASP A 54 1.35 13.24 9.55
N ASP A 55 1.23 12.90 10.83
CA ASP A 55 0.81 11.57 11.28
C ASP A 55 -0.63 11.24 10.88
N ASP A 56 -1.55 12.21 10.96
CA ASP A 56 -2.97 11.99 10.65
C ASP A 56 -3.16 11.72 9.15
N ARG A 57 -2.47 12.49 8.30
CA ARG A 57 -2.49 12.24 6.85
C ARG A 57 -1.82 10.92 6.51
N PHE A 58 -0.70 10.59 7.15
CA PHE A 58 -0.01 9.32 6.93
C PHE A 58 -0.91 8.13 7.29
N GLU A 59 -1.56 8.13 8.45
CA GLU A 59 -2.48 7.05 8.83
C GLU A 59 -3.72 7.00 7.92
N TRP A 60 -4.27 8.14 7.50
CA TRP A 60 -5.33 8.20 6.49
C TRP A 60 -4.91 7.49 5.19
N TRP A 61 -3.73 7.81 4.67
CA TRP A 61 -3.22 7.23 3.43
C TRP A 61 -2.87 5.75 3.56
N ARG A 62 -2.47 5.28 4.75
CA ARG A 62 -2.30 3.85 5.01
C ARG A 62 -3.63 3.11 4.81
N VAL A 63 -4.71 3.60 5.41
CA VAL A 63 -6.04 2.98 5.26
C VAL A 63 -6.52 3.05 3.82
N LEU A 64 -6.57 4.26 3.24
CA LEU A 64 -7.11 4.46 1.89
C LEU A 64 -6.27 3.74 0.82
N GLY A 65 -4.95 3.74 0.97
CA GLY A 65 -4.04 3.05 0.07
C GLY A 65 -4.27 1.53 0.05
N THR A 66 -4.45 0.92 1.23
CA THR A 66 -4.75 -0.51 1.36
C THR A 66 -6.10 -0.85 0.70
N VAL A 67 -7.15 -0.06 0.96
CA VAL A 67 -8.47 -0.26 0.34
C VAL A 67 -8.40 -0.11 -1.18
N ARG A 68 -7.79 0.98 -1.66
CA ARG A 68 -7.65 1.28 -3.10
C ARG A 68 -6.93 0.15 -3.82
N TRP A 69 -5.87 -0.39 -3.22
CA TRP A 69 -5.15 -1.51 -3.81
C TRP A 69 -5.98 -2.79 -3.84
N GLY A 70 -6.70 -3.10 -2.75
CA GLY A 70 -7.66 -4.22 -2.73
C GLY A 70 -8.68 -4.14 -3.86
N MET A 71 -9.25 -2.95 -4.11
CA MET A 71 -10.15 -2.72 -5.25
C MET A 71 -9.47 -2.93 -6.60
N SER A 72 -8.23 -2.47 -6.77
CA SER A 72 -7.46 -2.69 -8.00
C SER A 72 -7.22 -4.19 -8.25
N LEU A 73 -6.88 -4.97 -7.22
CA LEU A 73 -6.70 -6.42 -7.34
C LEU A 73 -8.01 -7.14 -7.68
N ALA A 74 -9.13 -6.69 -7.12
CA ALA A 74 -10.45 -7.20 -7.48
C ALA A 74 -10.78 -6.90 -8.95
N GLY A 75 -10.45 -5.70 -9.44
CA GLY A 75 -10.57 -5.32 -10.84
C GLY A 75 -9.73 -6.20 -11.77
N GLN A 76 -8.48 -6.47 -11.41
CA GLN A 76 -7.60 -7.40 -12.12
C GLN A 76 -8.21 -8.80 -12.21
N ALA A 77 -8.70 -9.34 -11.08
CA ALA A 77 -9.33 -10.65 -11.05
C ALA A 77 -10.59 -10.72 -11.92
N ARG A 78 -11.41 -9.66 -11.92
CA ARG A 78 -12.58 -9.56 -12.79
C ARG A 78 -12.22 -9.65 -14.26
N GLN A 79 -11.18 -8.93 -14.71
CA GLN A 79 -10.74 -8.96 -16.10
C GLN A 79 -10.32 -10.37 -16.57
N HIS A 80 -9.75 -11.16 -15.65
CA HIS A 80 -9.47 -12.56 -15.94
C HIS A 80 -10.76 -13.39 -16.04
N LEU A 81 -11.67 -13.25 -15.08
CA LEU A 81 -12.90 -14.04 -14.97
C LEU A 81 -13.90 -13.77 -16.09
N ASP A 82 -13.99 -12.53 -16.58
CA ASP A 82 -14.87 -12.16 -17.70
C ASP A 82 -14.20 -12.33 -19.07
N GLY A 83 -12.93 -12.74 -19.11
CA GLY A 83 -12.19 -13.01 -20.33
C GLY A 83 -11.70 -11.78 -21.09
N SER A 84 -11.92 -10.57 -20.57
CA SER A 84 -11.41 -9.33 -21.19
C SER A 84 -9.88 -9.26 -21.18
N PHE A 85 -9.23 -9.86 -20.17
CA PHE A 85 -7.78 -10.03 -20.12
C PHE A 85 -7.38 -11.36 -19.44
N PRO A 86 -7.26 -12.46 -20.22
CA PRO A 86 -6.96 -13.78 -19.67
C PRO A 86 -5.49 -13.88 -19.23
N SER A 87 -5.24 -13.62 -17.94
CA SER A 87 -3.89 -13.71 -17.34
C SER A 87 -3.89 -14.44 -16.00
N ILE A 88 -2.97 -15.41 -15.85
CA ILE A 88 -2.77 -16.15 -14.59
C ILE A 88 -2.33 -15.22 -13.45
N VAL A 89 -1.60 -14.14 -13.76
CA VAL A 89 -1.17 -13.14 -12.78
C VAL A 89 -2.39 -12.38 -12.24
N MET A 90 -3.28 -11.95 -13.13
CA MET A 90 -4.51 -11.24 -12.75
C MET A 90 -5.47 -12.13 -11.93
N ALA A 91 -5.56 -13.42 -12.26
CA ALA A 91 -6.28 -14.39 -11.45
C ALA A 91 -5.67 -14.54 -10.04
N ALA A 92 -4.34 -14.61 -9.95
CA ALA A 92 -3.62 -14.73 -8.69
C ALA A 92 -3.74 -13.45 -7.82
N SER A 93 -3.74 -12.26 -8.44
CA SER A 93 -3.97 -10.98 -7.76
C SER A 93 -5.26 -10.99 -6.93
N GLY A 94 -6.34 -11.58 -7.45
CA GLY A 94 -7.63 -11.68 -6.77
C GLY A 94 -7.58 -12.43 -5.43
N ARG A 95 -6.69 -13.41 -5.26
CA ARG A 95 -6.55 -14.14 -3.98
C ARG A 95 -6.09 -13.27 -2.82
N ARG A 96 -5.50 -12.11 -3.10
CA ARG A 96 -4.98 -11.21 -2.08
C ARG A 96 -6.04 -10.23 -1.58
N VAL A 97 -7.20 -10.12 -2.24
CA VAL A 97 -8.27 -9.19 -1.80
C VAL A 97 -8.66 -9.41 -0.33
N PRO A 98 -8.87 -10.66 0.16
CA PRO A 98 -9.14 -10.88 1.59
C PRO A 98 -7.99 -10.50 2.52
N GLU A 99 -6.73 -10.58 2.07
CA GLU A 99 -5.57 -10.10 2.85
C GLU A 99 -5.66 -8.59 3.06
N LEU A 100 -5.99 -7.84 1.99
CA LEU A 100 -6.13 -6.39 2.04
C LEU A 100 -7.35 -5.96 2.87
N GLU A 101 -8.47 -6.71 2.81
CA GLU A 101 -9.63 -6.49 3.70
C GLU A 101 -9.24 -6.66 5.17
N TYR A 102 -8.54 -7.74 5.49
CA TYR A 102 -8.05 -8.01 6.84
C TYR A 102 -7.09 -6.90 7.31
N ASP A 103 -6.14 -6.49 6.46
CA ASP A 103 -5.20 -5.42 6.77
C ASP A 103 -5.92 -4.09 6.98
N THR A 104 -6.94 -3.75 6.19
CA THR A 104 -7.79 -2.57 6.42
C THR A 104 -8.48 -2.62 7.79
N LEU A 105 -9.05 -3.76 8.17
CA LEU A 105 -9.69 -3.91 9.49
C LEU A 105 -8.68 -3.76 10.63
N LEU A 106 -7.45 -4.26 10.47
CA LEU A 106 -6.40 -4.04 11.46
C LEU A 106 -5.97 -2.58 11.58
N LEU A 107 -5.99 -1.82 10.47
CA LEU A 107 -5.67 -0.38 10.49
C LEU A 107 -6.79 0.45 11.11
N LEU A 108 -8.05 0.03 10.97
CA LEU A 108 -9.22 0.72 11.51
C LEU A 108 -9.55 0.35 12.96
N ARG A 109 -9.03 -0.78 13.45
CA ARG A 109 -9.26 -1.21 14.82
C ARG A 109 -8.66 -0.18 15.78
N ASP A 110 -9.45 0.24 16.77
CA ASP A 110 -8.98 1.11 17.85
C ASP A 110 -7.65 0.58 18.42
N ARG A 111 -6.66 1.47 18.54
CA ARG A 111 -5.35 1.18 19.15
C ARG A 111 -5.45 1.11 20.66
#